data_AF-A0A933MBH9-F1
#
_entry.id   AF-A0A933MBH9-F1
#
_cell.length_a   1.000
_cell.length_b   1.000
_cell.length_c   1.000
_cell.angle_alpha   90.00
_cell.angle_beta   90.00
_cell.angle_gamma   90.00
#
_symmetry.space_group_name_H-M   'P 1'
#
loop_
_entity.id
_entity.type
_entity.pdbx_description
1 polymer ?
#
loop_
_entity_poly.entity_id
_entity_poly.type
_entity_poly.pdbx_seq_one_letter_code
_entity_poly.pdbx_strand_id
1 'polypeptide(L)'
;MEIGRVLIVSPHSLFAEALARLVQQAGGTVIARVSSVEEALAQLDAPTSVVETPAEHSPELQGAVTIIVEHTEGQGEEPAWLKLLETHSALRRVVLLTLQGNEMIVHEQRRVNHVSEQELLGVLQGTAERTLNPDEYRVVP
;
A
#
# COMPACT_ATOMS: atom_id res chain seq x y z
N MET A 1 13.26 -9.03 5.24
CA MET A 1 12.28 -7.97 4.94
C MET A 1 10.93 -8.62 5.16
N GLU A 2 10.25 -8.31 6.26
CA GLU A 2 8.92 -8.89 6.52
C GLU A 2 7.92 -8.21 5.59
N ILE A 3 7.17 -8.99 4.82
CA ILE A 3 6.03 -8.47 4.08
C ILE A 3 5.02 -8.06 5.15
N GLY A 4 4.74 -6.77 5.28
CA GLY A 4 3.82 -6.27 6.29
C GLY A 4 2.36 -6.62 6.00
N ARG A 5 1.47 -5.67 6.28
CA ARG A 5 0.04 -5.79 6.01
C ARG A 5 -0.25 -5.42 4.57
N VAL A 6 -1.01 -6.26 3.86
CA VAL A 6 -1.27 -6.11 2.43
C VAL A 6 -2.76 -6.08 2.13
N LEU A 7 -3.22 -5.04 1.43
CA LEU A 7 -4.55 -4.95 0.83
C LEU A 7 -4.41 -5.20 -0.68
N ILE A 8 -5.24 -6.09 -1.23
CA ILE A 8 -5.18 -6.44 -2.67
C ILE A 8 -6.43 -5.89 -3.36
N VAL A 9 -6.24 -5.09 -4.40
CA VAL A 9 -7.28 -4.52 -5.27
C VAL A 9 -7.14 -5.15 -6.64
N SER A 10 -8.09 -6.02 -7.00
CA SER A 10 -8.03 -6.78 -8.24
C SER A 10 -9.43 -7.23 -8.65
N PRO A 11 -9.96 -6.82 -9.82
CA PRO A 11 -11.23 -7.33 -10.32
C PRO A 11 -11.16 -8.83 -10.65
N HIS A 12 -9.97 -9.39 -10.88
CA HIS A 12 -9.78 -10.81 -11.17
C HIS A 12 -9.58 -11.64 -9.89
N SER A 13 -10.58 -12.43 -9.50
CA SER A 13 -10.58 -13.20 -8.25
C SER A 13 -9.44 -14.23 -8.15
N LEU A 14 -9.11 -14.91 -9.26
CA LEU A 14 -8.01 -15.89 -9.30
C LEU A 14 -6.66 -15.20 -9.13
N PHE A 15 -6.49 -14.02 -9.72
CA PHE A 15 -5.25 -13.25 -9.58
C PHE A 15 -5.09 -12.72 -8.15
N ALA A 16 -6.16 -12.17 -7.58
CA ALA A 16 -6.20 -11.75 -6.17
C ALA A 16 -5.87 -12.90 -5.20
N GLU A 17 -6.41 -14.10 -5.44
CA GLU A 17 -6.10 -15.30 -4.66
C GLU A 17 -4.63 -15.72 -4.81
N ALA A 18 -4.08 -15.70 -6.02
CA ALA A 18 -2.68 -16.03 -6.25
C ALA A 18 -1.74 -15.06 -5.51
N LEU A 19 -2.00 -13.75 -5.61
CA LEU A 19 -1.24 -12.73 -4.87
C LEU A 19 -1.35 -12.92 -3.36
N ALA A 20 -2.55 -13.23 -2.84
CA ALA A 20 -2.75 -13.45 -1.43
C ALA A 20 -1.92 -14.63 -0.89
N ARG A 21 -1.88 -15.74 -1.64
CA ARG A 21 -1.03 -16.89 -1.29
C ARG A 21 0.45 -16.53 -1.28
N LEU A 22 0.92 -15.77 -2.28
CA LEU A 22 2.32 -15.33 -2.34
C LEU A 22 2.69 -14.46 -1.14
N VAL A 23 1.83 -13.51 -0.77
CA VAL A 23 2.01 -12.65 0.42
C VAL A 23 2.11 -13.51 1.69
N GLN A 24 1.20 -14.45 1.88
CA GLN A 24 1.18 -15.33 3.05
C GLN A 24 2.40 -16.25 3.11
N GLN A 25 2.82 -16.81 1.97
CA GLN A 25 4.03 -17.65 1.88
C GLN A 25 5.30 -16.89 2.25
N ALA A 26 5.34 -15.59 1.96
CA ALA A 26 6.43 -14.70 2.32
C ALA A 26 6.31 -14.11 3.74
N GLY A 27 5.36 -14.61 4.54
CA GLY A 27 5.17 -14.22 5.93
C GLY A 27 4.36 -12.94 6.15
N GLY A 28 3.67 -12.43 5.12
CA GLY A 28 2.82 -11.25 5.24
C GLY A 28 1.35 -11.54 5.51
N THR A 29 0.64 -10.50 5.95
CA THR A 29 -0.77 -10.58 6.34
C THR A 29 -1.65 -9.89 5.31
N VAL A 30 -2.52 -10.66 4.63
CA VAL A 30 -3.52 -10.11 3.72
C VAL A 30 -4.72 -9.63 4.54
N ILE A 31 -4.93 -8.31 4.61
CA ILE A 31 -5.99 -7.71 5.45
C ILE A 31 -7.33 -7.63 4.72
N ALA A 32 -7.31 -7.50 3.39
CA ALA A 32 -8.51 -7.47 2.57
C ALA A 32 -8.17 -7.80 1.10
N ARG A 33 -9.17 -8.32 0.40
CA ARG A 33 -9.18 -8.47 -1.06
C ARG A 33 -10.46 -7.84 -1.58
N VAL A 34 -10.32 -6.88 -2.47
CA VAL A 34 -11.42 -6.07 -3.00
C VAL A 34 -11.33 -5.98 -4.51
N SER A 35 -12.45 -5.69 -5.16
CA SER A 35 -12.53 -5.68 -6.62
C SER A 35 -12.24 -4.31 -7.23
N SER A 36 -12.27 -3.25 -6.41
CA SER A 36 -12.17 -1.87 -6.87
C SER A 36 -11.43 -0.97 -5.89
N VAL A 37 -10.92 0.15 -6.40
CA VAL A 37 -10.26 1.18 -5.58
C VAL A 37 -11.25 1.84 -4.61
N GLU A 38 -12.52 1.97 -4.99
CA GLU A 38 -13.57 2.50 -4.12
C GLU A 38 -13.80 1.61 -2.90
N GLU A 39 -13.90 0.29 -3.10
CA GLU A 39 -13.97 -0.67 -1.99
C GLU A 39 -12.70 -0.60 -1.12
N ALA A 40 -11.53 -0.44 -1.73
CA ALA A 40 -10.27 -0.31 -1.00
C ALA A 40 -10.26 0.93 -0.09
N LEU A 41 -10.70 2.08 -0.61
CA LEU A 41 -10.86 3.31 0.17
C LEU A 41 -11.85 3.10 1.32
N ALA A 42 -12.99 2.47 1.07
CA ALA A 42 -13.97 2.17 2.13
C ALA A 42 -13.38 1.27 3.23
N GLN A 43 -12.54 0.28 2.89
CA GLN A 43 -11.85 -0.55 3.87
C GLN A 43 -10.79 0.22 4.68
N LEU A 44 -10.16 1.21 4.05
CA LEU A 44 -9.09 2.02 4.66
C LEU A 44 -9.63 3.19 5.49
N ASP A 45 -10.82 3.69 5.15
CA ASP A 45 -11.49 4.83 5.81
C ASP A 45 -12.57 4.38 6.80
N ALA A 46 -12.89 3.08 6.86
CA ALA A 46 -13.78 2.54 7.88
C ALA A 46 -13.26 2.95 9.26
N PRO A 47 -13.98 3.79 10.02
CA PRO A 47 -13.63 4.03 11.41
C PRO A 47 -13.68 2.66 12.09
N THR A 48 -12.70 2.36 12.92
CA THR A 48 -12.72 1.21 13.81
C THR A 48 -13.95 1.36 14.70
N SER A 49 -15.10 0.89 14.21
CA SER A 49 -16.35 0.90 14.94
C SER A 49 -16.17 -0.05 16.10
N VAL A 50 -16.05 0.56 17.26
CA VAL A 50 -16.13 0.00 18.60
C VAL A 50 -17.16 -1.13 18.61
N VAL A 51 -16.68 -2.38 18.59
CA VAL A 51 -17.37 -3.48 19.25
C VAL A 51 -16.73 -3.59 20.62
N GLU A 52 -17.47 -3.14 21.63
CA GLU A 52 -17.14 -3.30 23.05
C GLU A 52 -17.07 -4.80 23.37
N THR A 53 -15.90 -5.40 23.19
CA THR A 53 -15.52 -6.65 23.85
C THR A 53 -14.18 -6.42 24.53
N PRO A 54 -14.07 -6.67 25.84
CA PRO A 54 -12.79 -6.59 26.55
C PRO A 54 -12.01 -7.86 26.25
N ALA A 55 -11.39 -7.91 25.07
CA ALA A 55 -10.37 -8.88 24.72
C ALA A 55 -9.38 -8.17 23.78
N GLU A 56 -8.29 -7.70 24.38
CA GLU A 56 -6.94 -7.65 23.82
C GLU A 56 -6.81 -7.45 22.29
N HIS A 57 -6.40 -6.23 21.90
CA HIS A 57 -5.81 -5.86 20.60
C HIS A 57 -6.74 -5.70 19.39
N SER A 58 -7.23 -4.47 19.17
CA SER A 58 -7.51 -3.99 17.82
C SER A 58 -7.13 -2.52 17.60
N PRO A 59 -5.83 -2.22 17.46
CA PRO A 59 -5.33 -0.98 16.85
C PRO A 59 -4.74 -1.22 15.43
N GLU A 60 -5.06 -2.32 14.76
CA GLU A 60 -4.17 -2.83 13.71
C GLU A 60 -4.23 -2.10 12.37
N LEU A 61 -5.31 -1.39 12.02
CA LEU A 61 -5.42 -0.69 10.73
C LEU A 61 -4.56 0.58 10.59
N GLN A 62 -3.88 1.02 11.65
CA GLN A 62 -3.06 2.25 11.65
C GLN A 62 -1.57 2.03 11.32
N GLY A 63 -1.13 0.80 11.04
CA GLY A 63 0.25 0.50 10.62
C GLY A 63 0.52 0.72 9.13
N ALA A 64 1.78 0.66 8.70
CA ALA A 64 2.15 0.72 7.29
C ALA A 64 1.43 -0.38 6.48
N VAL A 65 0.66 0.02 5.46
CA VAL A 65 -0.08 -0.89 4.57
C VAL A 65 0.50 -0.80 3.18
N THR A 66 0.81 -1.96 2.60
CA THR A 66 1.08 -2.09 1.16
C THR A 66 -0.22 -2.40 0.45
N ILE A 67 -0.58 -1.60 -0.55
CA ILE A 67 -1.79 -1.78 -1.35
C ILE A 67 -1.33 -2.23 -2.72
N ILE A 68 -1.67 -3.46 -3.10
CA ILE A 68 -1.38 -4.00 -4.42
C ILE A 68 -2.59 -3.75 -5.30
N VAL A 69 -2.42 -3.02 -6.40
CA VAL A 69 -3.49 -2.69 -7.34
C VAL A 69 -3.18 -3.36 -8.67
N GLU A 70 -4.06 -4.23 -9.12
CA GLU A 70 -4.07 -4.69 -10.50
C GLU A 70 -4.39 -3.50 -11.41
N HIS A 71 -3.44 -3.16 -12.27
CA HIS A 71 -3.53 -2.04 -13.19
C HIS A 71 -3.63 -2.57 -14.63
N THR A 72 -4.63 -2.10 -15.36
CA THR A 72 -4.80 -2.39 -16.79
C THR A 72 -4.53 -1.12 -17.58
N GLU A 73 -3.59 -1.17 -18.52
CA GLU A 73 -3.31 -0.02 -19.40
C GLU A 73 -4.57 0.41 -20.19
N GLY A 74 -4.82 1.71 -20.28
CA GLY A 74 -5.91 2.29 -21.08
C GLY A 74 -6.94 3.14 -20.33
N GLN A 75 -6.81 3.33 -19.01
CA GLN A 75 -7.67 4.27 -18.28
C GLN A 75 -7.12 5.69 -18.39
N GLY A 76 -7.63 6.45 -19.37
CA GLY A 76 -7.16 7.79 -19.75
C GLY A 76 -7.54 8.93 -18.80
N GLU A 77 -7.88 8.64 -17.54
CA GLU A 77 -8.17 9.63 -16.51
C GLU A 77 -7.10 9.57 -15.42
N GLU A 78 -7.05 10.61 -14.57
CA GLU A 78 -6.23 10.59 -13.36
C GLU A 78 -6.46 9.28 -12.61
N PRO A 79 -5.43 8.43 -12.42
CA PRO A 79 -5.69 7.08 -12.00
C PRO A 79 -6.32 7.06 -10.61
N ALA A 80 -7.48 6.40 -10.48
CA ALA A 80 -8.23 6.37 -9.22
C ALA A 80 -7.38 5.90 -8.02
N TRP A 81 -6.32 5.12 -8.26
CA TRP A 81 -5.38 4.66 -7.25
C TRP A 81 -4.61 5.80 -6.56
N LEU A 82 -4.48 6.99 -7.16
CA LEU A 82 -3.81 8.14 -6.51
C LEU A 82 -4.50 8.52 -5.19
N LYS A 83 -5.82 8.38 -5.11
CA LYS A 83 -6.61 8.63 -3.89
C LYS A 83 -6.18 7.74 -2.71
N LEU A 84 -5.60 6.56 -3.00
CA LEU A 84 -5.06 5.65 -1.98
C LEU A 84 -3.79 6.22 -1.31
N LEU A 85 -3.09 7.16 -1.96
CA LEU A 85 -1.92 7.86 -1.44
C LEU A 85 -2.27 9.20 -0.77
N GLU A 86 -3.40 9.81 -1.14
CA GLU A 86 -3.83 11.12 -0.61
C GLU A 86 -4.36 11.06 0.82
N THR A 87 -4.88 9.91 1.20
CA THR A 87 -5.48 9.64 2.51
C THR A 87 -4.41 9.70 3.62
N HIS A 88 -4.78 10.21 4.80
CA HIS A 88 -3.93 10.75 5.89
C HIS A 88 -2.89 9.81 6.55
N SER A 89 -2.55 8.67 5.97
CA SER A 89 -1.49 7.80 6.47
C SER A 89 -0.23 7.95 5.63
N ALA A 90 0.77 8.64 6.18
CA ALA A 90 2.10 8.80 5.60
C ALA A 90 2.87 7.47 5.40
N LEU A 91 2.25 6.33 5.74
CA LEU A 91 2.85 5.00 5.72
C LEU A 91 2.23 4.07 4.65
N ARG A 92 1.44 4.63 3.72
CA ARG A 92 0.85 3.85 2.62
C ARG A 92 1.83 3.72 1.46
N ARG A 93 2.02 2.48 1.02
CA ARG A 93 2.73 2.13 -0.20
C ARG A 93 1.71 1.57 -1.19
N VAL A 94 1.68 2.06 -2.41
CA VAL A 94 0.86 1.50 -3.49
C VAL A 94 1.79 0.81 -4.49
N VAL A 95 1.50 -0.45 -4.80
CA VAL A 95 2.21 -1.24 -5.81
C VAL A 95 1.24 -1.53 -6.94
N LEU A 96 1.47 -0.94 -8.11
CA LEU A 96 0.70 -1.22 -9.31
C LEU A 96 1.31 -2.43 -10.01
N LEU A 97 0.49 -3.42 -10.33
CA LEU A 97 0.89 -4.60 -11.08
C LEU A 97 0.12 -4.62 -12.41
N THR A 98 0.86 -4.55 -13.51
CA THR A 98 0.30 -4.76 -14.85
C THR A 98 0.83 -6.07 -15.41
N LEU A 99 -0.07 -6.94 -15.85
CA LEU A 99 0.29 -8.17 -16.57
C LEU A 99 0.12 -7.95 -18.07
N GLN A 100 1.21 -8.09 -18.82
CA GLN A 100 1.21 -7.97 -20.28
C GLN A 100 1.89 -9.19 -20.89
N GLY A 101 1.10 -10.15 -21.36
CA GLY A 101 1.62 -11.42 -21.88
C GLY A 101 2.35 -12.21 -20.79
N ASN A 102 3.67 -12.38 -20.94
CA ASN A 102 4.54 -13.05 -19.95
C ASN A 102 5.38 -12.05 -19.12
N GLU A 103 5.08 -10.76 -19.24
CA GLU A 103 5.76 -9.70 -18.51
C GLU A 103 4.88 -9.20 -17.37
N MET A 104 5.51 -8.97 -16.22
CA MET A 104 4.90 -8.29 -15.09
C MET A 104 5.61 -6.96 -14.89
N ILE A 105 4.87 -5.87 -15.05
CA ILE A 105 5.36 -4.52 -14.84
C ILE A 105 4.91 -4.10 -13.43
N VAL A 106 5.88 -3.70 -12.61
CA VAL A 106 5.67 -3.30 -11.21
C VAL A 106 6.01 -1.82 -11.07
N HIS A 107 5.04 -1.02 -10.61
CA HIS A 107 5.29 0.36 -10.23
C HIS A 107 5.07 0.52 -8.72
N GLU A 108 6.11 0.90 -8.00
CA GLU A 108 5.97 1.32 -6.60
C GLU A 108 5.72 2.83 -6.54
N GLN A 109 4.68 3.22 -5.83
CA GLN A 109 4.29 4.60 -5.58
C GLN A 109 4.14 4.80 -4.07
N ARG A 110 4.70 5.91 -3.58
CA ARG A 110 4.58 6.32 -2.17
C ARG A 110 4.43 7.81 -2.06
N ARG A 111 3.72 8.27 -1.04
CA ARG A 111 3.70 9.69 -0.68
C ARG A 111 4.89 9.98 0.22
N VAL A 112 5.66 11.00 -0.12
CA VAL A 112 6.74 11.53 0.72
C VAL A 112 6.31 12.90 1.21
N ASN A 113 6.28 13.09 2.53
CA ASN A 113 5.97 14.38 3.15
C ASN A 113 7.29 15.06 3.58
N HIS A 114 7.31 16.39 3.59
CA HIS A 114 8.47 17.18 4.00
C HIS A 114 9.75 16.90 3.18
N VAL A 115 9.60 16.73 1.86
CA VAL A 115 10.70 16.41 0.94
C VAL A 115 11.84 17.42 1.07
N SER A 116 12.99 16.94 1.55
CA SER A 116 14.24 17.68 1.53
C SER A 116 14.88 17.65 0.14
N GLU A 117 15.80 18.58 -0.12
CA GLU A 117 16.58 18.60 -1.35
C GLU A 117 17.35 17.28 -1.57
N GLN A 118 17.89 16.70 -0.49
CA GLN A 118 18.62 15.43 -0.56
C GLN A 118 17.71 14.25 -0.94
N GLU A 119 16.49 14.21 -0.42
CA GLU A 119 15.52 13.18 -0.80
C GLU A 119 15.07 13.32 -2.25
N LEU A 120 14.83 14.55 -2.73
CA LEU A 120 14.50 14.81 -4.12
C LEU A 120 15.64 14.38 -5.06
N LEU A 121 16.88 14.72 -4.71
CA LEU A 121 18.07 14.29 -5.46
C LEU A 121 18.22 12.77 -5.44
N GLY A 122 17.94 12.12 -4.31
CA GLY A 122 17.95 10.65 -4.21
C GLY A 122 16.91 9.97 -5.11
N VAL A 123 15.73 10.56 -5.25
CA VAL A 123 14.70 10.09 -6.19
C VAL A 123 15.16 10.26 -7.64
N LEU A 124 15.68 11.44 -8.00
CA LEU A 124 16.16 11.73 -9.36
C LEU A 124 17.36 10.88 -9.77
N GLN A 125 18.19 10.48 -8.80
CA GLN A 125 19.36 9.62 -9.03
C GLN A 125 19.02 8.12 -8.99
N GLY A 126 17.76 7.75 -8.68
CA GLY A 126 17.35 6.36 -8.53
C GLY A 126 17.95 5.66 -7.29
N THR A 127 18.40 6.41 -6.29
CA THR A 127 19.08 5.91 -5.08
C THR A 127 18.18 5.86 -3.84
N ALA A 128 16.93 6.32 -3.92
CA ALA A 128 15.98 6.41 -2.82
C ALA A 128 15.54 5.07 -2.16
N GLU A 129 16.11 3.93 -2.57
CA GLU A 129 15.78 2.59 -2.06
C GLU A 129 16.57 2.17 -0.80
N ARG A 130 17.52 2.95 -0.25
CA ARG A 130 18.46 2.39 0.74
C ARG A 130 18.60 3.00 2.13
N THR A 131 17.81 3.98 2.55
CA THR A 131 17.91 4.46 3.93
C THR A 131 16.58 4.98 4.45
N LEU A 132 15.76 4.09 5.02
CA LEU A 132 14.83 4.48 6.08
C LEU A 132 15.50 4.05 7.39
N ASN A 133 16.22 4.97 8.01
CA ASN A 133 16.72 4.80 9.36
C ASN A 133 15.56 5.12 10.33
N PRO A 134 15.03 4.17 11.10
CA PRO A 134 13.85 4.38 11.93
C PRO A 134 14.05 5.36 13.09
N ASP A 135 15.27 5.83 13.34
CA ASP A 135 15.62 6.69 14.48
C ASP A 135 15.47 8.22 14.25
N GLU A 136 15.09 8.69 13.06
CA GLU A 136 15.03 10.14 12.78
C GLU A 136 13.68 10.82 13.03
N TYR A 137 12.62 10.09 13.42
CA TYR A 137 11.38 10.71 13.88
C TYR A 137 11.43 11.00 15.39
N ARG A 138 12.31 11.92 15.81
CA ARG A 138 12.10 12.63 17.08
C ARG A 138 11.08 13.72 16.87
N VAL A 139 9.89 13.51 17.41
CA VAL A 139 8.89 14.56 17.65
C VAL A 139 9.56 15.62 18.51
N VAL A 140 9.77 16.80 17.94
CA VAL A 140 10.17 18.00 18.69
C VAL A 140 8.90 18.53 19.37
N PRO A 141 8.94 18.86 20.68
CA PRO A 141 7.77 19.14 21.50
C PRO A 141 6.94 20.35 21.07
#